data_AF-G8JSJ7-F1
#
_entry.id   AF-G8JSJ7-F1
#
_cell.length_a   1.000
_cell.length_b   1.000
_cell.length_c   1.000
_cell.angle_alpha   90.00
_cell.angle_beta   90.00
_cell.angle_gamma   90.00
#
_symmetry.space_group_name_H-M   'P 1'
#
loop_
_entity.id
_entity.type
_entity.pdbx_description
1 polymer ?
#
loop_
_entity_poly.entity_id
_entity_poly.type
_entity_poly.pdbx_seq_one_letter_code
_entity_poly.pdbx_strand_id
1 'polypeptide(L)'
;MAHLSFTVSWTLASVFAGYCLGRMFRTDTLQPTKNHKTYAKQVIEQAKAKAGFLGSTKKDTPDASDSSDEDEGVEVNSLALNTIAGEVRMALVVRSDLQMTKGKVAAQCCHAALACYRLIAEEPSRDSYNPHMVSRWLSRGQAKITLKCPDKESMDELFANALALGINCYVVHDAGRTQIEAGSATVLGLGPAPKAILDEVTGGLKLY
;
A
#
# COMPACT_ATOMS: atom_id res chain seq x y z
N MET A 1 -34.49 36.45 -37.87
CA MET A 1 -33.28 36.73 -37.07
C MET A 1 -33.46 36.58 -35.54
N ALA A 2 -34.55 35.99 -35.02
CA ALA A 2 -34.80 35.88 -33.57
C ALA A 2 -34.39 34.53 -32.93
N HIS A 3 -34.23 33.46 -33.72
CA HIS A 3 -33.87 32.13 -33.19
C HIS A 3 -32.37 31.95 -32.90
N LEU A 4 -31.50 32.76 -33.50
CA LEU A 4 -30.04 32.68 -33.31
C LEU A 4 -29.60 33.30 -31.97
N SER A 5 -30.36 34.29 -31.47
CA SER A 5 -30.07 34.95 -30.19
C SER A 5 -30.40 34.07 -28.98
N PHE A 6 -31.42 33.21 -29.10
CA PHE A 6 -31.83 32.32 -28.00
C PHE A 6 -30.83 31.18 -27.79
N THR A 7 -30.30 30.57 -28.86
CA THR A 7 -29.36 29.44 -28.73
C THR A 7 -28.00 29.86 -28.17
N VAL A 8 -27.50 31.04 -28.56
CA VAL A 8 -26.24 31.61 -28.04
C VAL A 8 -26.31 31.89 -26.53
N SER A 9 -27.48 32.30 -26.03
CA SER A 9 -27.68 32.58 -24.60
C SER A 9 -27.59 31.30 -23.74
N TRP A 10 -28.09 30.17 -24.21
CA TRP A 10 -28.03 28.90 -23.48
C TRP A 10 -26.63 28.31 -23.45
N THR A 11 -25.86 28.48 -24.53
CA THR A 11 -24.45 28.04 -24.56
C THR A 11 -23.56 28.87 -23.64
N LEU A 12 -23.82 30.17 -23.48
CA LEU A 12 -23.07 31.00 -22.54
C LEU A 12 -23.40 30.67 -21.08
N ALA A 13 -24.66 30.37 -20.79
CA ALA A 13 -25.09 29.96 -19.45
C ALA A 13 -24.46 28.62 -19.02
N SER A 14 -24.32 27.64 -19.92
CA SER A 14 -23.70 26.35 -19.61
C SER A 14 -22.19 26.45 -19.38
N VAL A 15 -21.49 27.29 -20.14
CA VAL A 15 -20.07 27.58 -19.95
C VAL A 15 -19.83 28.30 -18.62
N PHE A 16 -20.69 29.27 -18.27
CA PHE A 16 -20.59 29.97 -16.98
C PHE A 16 -20.89 29.05 -15.80
N ALA A 17 -21.92 28.21 -15.89
CA ALA A 17 -22.22 27.20 -14.86
C ALA A 17 -21.07 26.21 -14.71
N GLY A 18 -20.50 25.71 -15.82
CA GLY A 18 -19.32 24.84 -15.80
C GLY A 18 -18.08 25.51 -15.20
N TYR A 19 -17.87 26.80 -15.47
CA TYR A 19 -16.78 27.59 -14.87
C TYR A 19 -16.98 27.81 -13.37
N CYS A 20 -18.20 28.12 -12.94
CA CYS A 20 -18.55 28.30 -11.53
C CYS A 20 -18.43 26.99 -10.74
N LEU A 21 -18.93 25.87 -11.29
CA LEU A 21 -18.70 24.55 -10.71
C LEU A 21 -17.20 24.21 -10.66
N GLY A 22 -16.46 24.45 -11.75
CA GLY A 22 -15.01 24.23 -11.79
C GLY A 22 -14.23 25.05 -10.75
N ARG A 23 -14.74 26.23 -10.35
CA ARG A 23 -14.17 27.04 -9.26
C ARG A 23 -14.64 26.60 -7.87
N MET A 24 -15.86 26.10 -7.71
CA MET A 24 -16.35 25.53 -6.44
C MET A 24 -15.70 24.18 -6.11
N PHE A 25 -15.33 23.40 -7.12
CA PHE A 25 -14.65 22.10 -6.98
C PHE A 25 -13.14 22.13 -7.18
N ARG A 26 -12.53 23.34 -7.30
CA ARG A 26 -11.08 23.47 -7.13
C ARG A 26 -10.76 23.16 -5.68
N THR A 27 -10.38 21.91 -5.43
CA THR A 27 -9.72 21.52 -4.19
C THR A 27 -8.59 22.52 -3.95
N ASP A 28 -8.63 23.17 -2.79
CA ASP A 28 -7.51 23.96 -2.31
C ASP A 28 -6.26 23.10 -2.43
N THR A 29 -5.41 23.45 -3.39
CA THR A 29 -4.04 22.95 -3.46
C THR A 29 -3.36 23.39 -2.19
N LEU A 30 -3.42 22.51 -1.18
CA LEU A 30 -2.61 22.56 0.02
C LEU A 30 -1.15 22.72 -0.43
N GLN A 31 -0.63 23.93 -0.28
CA GLN A 31 0.79 24.18 -0.46
C GLN A 31 1.54 23.34 0.58
N PRO A 32 2.64 22.67 0.21
CA PRO A 32 3.38 21.82 1.13
C PRO A 32 4.10 22.71 2.15
N THR A 33 3.65 22.71 3.41
CA THR A 33 4.32 23.49 4.46
C THR A 33 5.59 22.78 4.92
N LYS A 34 6.63 23.55 5.25
CA LYS A 34 7.97 23.05 5.57
C LYS A 34 8.03 22.16 6.83
N ASN A 35 6.97 22.14 7.64
CA ASN A 35 6.86 21.35 8.89
C ASN A 35 6.63 19.84 8.66
N HIS A 36 6.34 19.40 7.43
CA HIS A 36 5.92 18.03 7.16
C HIS A 36 7.06 17.00 7.26
N LYS A 37 8.29 17.42 6.91
CA LYS A 37 9.49 16.56 7.07
C LYS A 37 9.80 16.29 8.54
N THR A 38 9.52 17.24 9.42
CA THR A 38 9.76 17.11 10.86
C THR A 38 8.80 16.11 11.50
N TYR A 39 7.50 16.17 11.15
CA TYR A 39 6.51 15.23 11.64
C TYR A 39 6.74 13.79 11.13
N ALA A 40 7.04 13.63 9.83
CA ALA A 40 7.39 12.32 9.29
C ALA A 40 8.62 11.73 9.99
N LYS A 41 9.65 12.56 10.26
CA LYS A 41 10.81 12.15 11.07
C LYS A 41 10.43 11.72 12.49
N GLN A 42 9.52 12.44 13.15
CA GLN A 42 9.04 12.08 14.49
C GLN A 42 8.28 10.75 14.51
N VAL A 43 7.39 10.51 13.53
CA VAL A 43 6.69 9.22 13.39
C VAL A 43 7.68 8.09 13.13
N ILE A 44 8.67 8.32 12.26
CA ILE A 44 9.74 7.36 11.97
C ILE A 44 10.59 7.10 13.23
N GLU A 45 10.92 8.12 14.02
CA GLU A 45 11.71 7.99 15.24
C GLU A 45 10.94 7.24 16.34
N GLN A 46 9.64 7.51 16.50
CA GLN A 46 8.75 6.79 17.41
C GLN A 46 8.56 5.32 16.98
N ALA A 47 8.41 5.07 15.69
CA ALA A 47 8.35 3.72 15.12
C ALA A 47 9.67 2.95 15.32
N LYS A 48 10.83 3.59 15.10
CA LYS A 48 12.16 3.03 15.36
C LYS A 48 12.36 2.70 16.85
N ALA A 49 11.90 3.59 17.74
CA ALA A 49 11.95 3.34 19.19
C ALA A 49 11.06 2.15 19.62
N LYS A 50 9.89 1.99 19.00
CA LYS A 50 8.98 0.87 19.25
C LYS A 50 9.51 -0.46 18.67
N ALA A 51 10.15 -0.42 17.50
CA ALA A 51 10.77 -1.58 16.87
C ALA A 51 11.93 -2.15 17.70
N GLY A 52 12.76 -1.27 18.29
CA GLY A 52 13.85 -1.68 19.19
C GLY A 52 13.36 -2.42 20.45
N PHE A 53 12.10 -2.25 20.83
CA PHE A 53 11.49 -2.96 21.97
C PHE A 53 10.92 -4.33 21.59
N LEU A 54 10.41 -4.50 20.36
CA LEU A 54 9.80 -5.75 19.89
C LEU A 54 10.84 -6.86 19.58
N GLY A 55 12.11 -6.50 19.38
CA GLY A 55 13.21 -7.45 19.14
C GLY A 55 13.58 -8.36 20.32
N SER A 56 12.91 -8.24 21.47
CA SER A 56 13.20 -9.01 22.70
C SER A 56 12.27 -10.20 22.94
N THR A 57 11.15 -10.33 22.22
CA THR A 57 10.16 -11.41 22.46
C THR A 57 10.29 -12.54 21.42
N LYS A 58 11.00 -13.61 21.81
CA LYS A 58 10.96 -14.94 21.19
C LYS A 58 9.64 -15.66 21.56
N LYS A 59 8.94 -16.26 20.59
CA LYS A 59 8.14 -17.51 20.76
C LYS A 59 7.54 -18.01 19.43
N ASP A 60 8.11 -19.09 18.87
CA ASP A 60 7.62 -20.49 18.84
C ASP A 60 6.56 -20.75 17.75
N THR A 61 6.99 -21.37 16.66
CA THR A 61 6.15 -21.91 15.55
C THR A 61 5.73 -23.36 15.85
N PRO A 62 4.43 -23.71 15.81
CA PRO A 62 3.99 -25.09 15.71
C PRO A 62 3.82 -25.53 14.25
N ASP A 63 4.04 -26.83 14.06
CA ASP A 63 4.08 -27.62 12.83
C ASP A 63 2.69 -27.84 12.18
N ALA A 64 2.71 -28.29 10.93
CA ALA A 64 1.62 -28.34 9.96
C ALA A 64 0.45 -29.29 10.28
N SER A 65 -0.77 -28.86 9.92
CA SER A 65 -1.89 -29.75 9.56
C SER A 65 -2.95 -29.01 8.72
N ASP A 66 -3.38 -29.66 7.64
CA ASP A 66 -4.35 -29.24 6.63
C ASP A 66 -5.78 -29.05 7.17
N SER A 67 -6.24 -27.81 7.26
CA SER A 67 -7.64 -27.42 7.07
C SER A 67 -7.68 -25.94 6.68
N SER A 68 -8.76 -25.51 6.03
CA SER A 68 -8.97 -24.18 5.44
C SER A 68 -8.88 -23.02 6.45
N ASP A 69 -7.67 -22.69 6.86
CA ASP A 69 -7.37 -21.56 7.71
C ASP A 69 -7.13 -20.34 6.82
N GLU A 70 -8.01 -19.36 6.96
CA GLU A 70 -7.82 -18.02 6.45
C GLU A 70 -6.45 -17.54 6.96
N ASP A 71 -5.50 -17.32 6.04
CA ASP A 71 -4.17 -16.77 6.34
C ASP A 71 -4.35 -15.35 6.86
N GLU A 72 -4.66 -15.25 8.16
CA GLU A 72 -4.89 -14.01 8.89
C GLU A 72 -3.55 -13.28 9.01
N GLY A 73 -3.28 -12.47 7.99
CA GLY A 73 -2.11 -11.59 7.96
C GLY A 73 -2.06 -10.71 9.20
N VAL A 74 -0.84 -10.34 9.62
CA VAL A 74 -0.63 -9.49 10.79
C VAL A 74 -1.40 -8.18 10.65
N GLU A 75 -2.34 -7.92 11.56
CA GLU A 75 -3.12 -6.69 11.57
C GLU A 75 -2.29 -5.51 12.10
N VAL A 76 -2.29 -4.39 11.37
CA VAL A 76 -1.50 -3.21 11.70
C VAL A 76 -2.35 -1.94 11.61
N ASN A 77 -2.47 -1.22 12.72
CA ASN A 77 -3.15 0.08 12.73
C ASN A 77 -2.35 1.15 11.97
N SER A 78 -2.81 1.49 10.77
CA SER A 78 -2.17 2.45 9.86
C SER A 78 -2.78 3.85 9.92
N LEU A 79 -3.68 4.15 10.87
CA LEU A 79 -4.40 5.44 10.93
C LEU A 79 -3.44 6.63 11.10
N ALA A 80 -2.35 6.45 11.84
CA ALA A 80 -1.32 7.48 12.03
C ALA A 80 -0.69 7.94 10.69
N LEU A 81 -0.69 7.09 9.66
CA LEU A 81 -0.12 7.42 8.35
C LEU A 81 -1.03 8.35 7.53
N ASN A 82 -2.30 8.56 7.92
CA ASN A 82 -3.23 9.40 7.19
C ASN A 82 -2.82 10.89 7.15
N THR A 83 -2.10 11.35 8.17
CA THR A 83 -1.60 12.74 8.27
C THR A 83 -0.43 13.02 7.33
N ILE A 84 0.19 11.96 6.79
CA ILE A 84 1.33 12.08 5.88
C ILE A 84 0.82 12.37 4.48
N ALA A 85 1.02 13.60 4.03
CA ALA A 85 0.65 14.06 2.70
C ALA A 85 1.51 13.42 1.60
N GLY A 86 1.03 13.50 0.36
CA GLY A 86 1.74 13.02 -0.82
C GLY A 86 1.09 11.79 -1.46
N GLU A 87 1.80 11.22 -2.41
CA GLU A 87 1.37 10.07 -3.18
C GLU A 87 1.27 8.83 -2.29
N VAL A 88 0.23 8.02 -2.50
CA VAL A 88 0.05 6.72 -1.84
C VAL A 88 0.33 5.64 -2.88
N ARG A 89 1.10 4.62 -2.50
CA ARG A 89 1.52 3.54 -3.39
C ARG A 89 1.45 2.21 -2.65
N MET A 90 1.47 1.13 -3.42
CA MET A 90 1.69 -0.22 -2.94
C MET A 90 3.01 -0.74 -3.53
N ALA A 91 3.82 -1.43 -2.74
CA ALA A 91 5.02 -2.11 -3.22
C ALA A 91 4.80 -3.62 -3.19
N LEU A 92 5.31 -4.30 -4.23
CA LEU A 92 5.24 -5.75 -4.41
C LEU A 92 6.69 -6.23 -4.52
N VAL A 93 7.23 -6.79 -3.45
CA VAL A 93 8.62 -7.24 -3.38
C VAL A 93 8.69 -8.73 -3.69
N VAL A 94 9.33 -9.06 -4.81
CA VAL A 94 9.43 -10.42 -5.34
C VAL A 94 10.77 -11.03 -4.92
N ARG A 95 10.74 -12.26 -4.41
CA ARG A 95 11.96 -13.05 -4.18
C ARG A 95 12.60 -13.50 -5.50
N SER A 96 13.84 -13.07 -5.72
CA SER A 96 14.56 -13.34 -6.97
C SER A 96 15.32 -14.67 -6.97
N ASP A 97 15.63 -15.24 -5.81
CA ASP A 97 16.23 -16.56 -5.64
C ASP A 97 15.33 -17.71 -6.13
N LEU A 98 14.01 -17.53 -6.07
CA LEU A 98 13.04 -18.57 -6.46
C LEU A 98 12.93 -18.80 -7.98
N GLN A 99 13.61 -17.99 -8.80
CA GLN A 99 13.64 -18.13 -10.26
C GLN A 99 12.26 -18.34 -10.92
N MET A 100 11.23 -17.68 -10.38
CA MET A 100 9.86 -17.79 -10.88
C MET A 100 9.74 -17.36 -12.34
N THR A 101 8.93 -18.07 -13.11
CA THR A 101 8.58 -17.65 -14.48
C THR A 101 7.78 -16.34 -14.45
N LYS A 102 7.86 -15.55 -15.53
CA LYS A 102 7.17 -14.25 -15.63
C LYS A 102 5.68 -14.33 -15.34
N GLY A 103 5.01 -15.38 -15.85
CA GLY A 103 3.59 -15.61 -15.60
C GLY A 103 3.28 -15.88 -14.13
N LYS A 104 4.12 -16.67 -13.45
CA LYS A 104 3.97 -16.95 -12.02
C LYS A 104 4.18 -15.70 -11.17
N VAL A 105 5.19 -14.89 -11.49
CA VAL A 105 5.42 -13.62 -10.78
C VAL A 105 4.23 -12.68 -10.92
N ALA A 106 3.67 -12.54 -12.12
CA ALA A 106 2.48 -11.72 -12.34
C ALA A 106 1.30 -12.20 -11.48
N ALA A 107 1.03 -13.51 -11.45
CA ALA A 107 -0.03 -14.08 -10.63
C ALA A 107 0.17 -13.83 -9.13
N GLN A 108 1.37 -14.07 -8.61
CA GLN A 108 1.67 -13.85 -7.19
C GLN A 108 1.63 -12.36 -6.80
N CYS A 109 2.04 -11.46 -7.69
CA CYS A 109 1.88 -10.02 -7.50
C CYS A 109 0.40 -9.61 -7.44
N CYS A 110 -0.46 -10.18 -8.28
CA CYS A 110 -1.90 -9.95 -8.24
C CYS A 110 -2.52 -10.45 -6.92
N HIS A 111 -2.10 -11.63 -6.44
CA HIS A 111 -2.54 -12.15 -5.15
C HIS A 111 -2.12 -11.23 -3.99
N ALA A 112 -0.84 -10.84 -3.94
CA ALA A 112 -0.33 -9.92 -2.92
C ALA A 112 -1.12 -8.60 -2.91
N ALA A 113 -1.34 -8.02 -4.09
CA ALA A 113 -2.06 -6.75 -4.21
C ALA A 113 -3.52 -6.84 -3.73
N LEU A 114 -4.22 -7.93 -4.09
CA LEU A 114 -5.58 -8.16 -3.64
C LEU A 114 -5.62 -8.39 -2.12
N ALA A 115 -4.76 -9.25 -1.59
CA ALA A 115 -4.69 -9.54 -0.16
C ALA A 115 -4.42 -8.27 0.67
N CYS A 116 -3.45 -7.44 0.26
CA CYS A 116 -3.19 -6.15 0.89
C CYS A 116 -4.41 -5.21 0.85
N TYR A 117 -5.13 -5.17 -0.28
CA TYR A 117 -6.35 -4.37 -0.40
C TYR A 117 -7.45 -4.87 0.56
N ARG A 118 -7.68 -6.18 0.61
CA ARG A 118 -8.67 -6.79 1.50
C ARG A 118 -8.39 -6.49 2.96
N LEU A 119 -7.13 -6.68 3.37
CA LEU A 119 -6.64 -6.42 4.72
C LEU A 119 -7.01 -5.01 5.20
N ILE A 120 -6.84 -3.98 4.36
CA ILE A 120 -7.06 -2.58 4.75
C ILE A 120 -8.50 -2.08 4.52
N ALA A 121 -9.29 -2.75 3.69
CA ALA A 121 -10.54 -2.20 3.13
C ALA A 121 -11.83 -2.96 3.48
N GLU A 122 -11.77 -4.28 3.71
CA GLU A 122 -12.99 -5.10 3.72
C GLU A 122 -13.70 -5.10 5.08
N GLU A 123 -12.96 -5.15 6.19
CA GLU A 123 -13.56 -5.41 7.51
C GLU A 123 -13.36 -4.24 8.49
N PRO A 124 -14.41 -3.45 8.81
CA PRO A 124 -14.32 -2.30 9.72
C PRO A 124 -13.89 -2.61 11.15
N SER A 125 -14.04 -3.86 11.58
CA SER A 125 -13.66 -4.30 12.93
C SER A 125 -12.17 -4.61 13.08
N ARG A 126 -11.41 -4.76 11.98
CA ARG A 126 -9.97 -5.07 12.01
C ARG A 126 -9.13 -3.84 12.35
N ASP A 127 -8.03 -4.07 13.06
CA ASP A 127 -7.06 -3.00 13.38
C ASP A 127 -6.41 -2.43 12.12
N SER A 128 -6.31 -3.25 11.07
CA SER A 128 -5.78 -2.87 9.77
C SER A 128 -6.70 -1.96 8.94
N TYR A 129 -7.97 -1.82 9.32
CA TYR A 129 -8.98 -1.07 8.57
C TYR A 129 -8.64 0.41 8.44
N ASN A 130 -8.49 0.89 7.19
CA ASN A 130 -8.18 2.28 6.91
C ASN A 130 -8.75 2.73 5.55
N PRO A 131 -10.08 2.98 5.48
CA PRO A 131 -10.77 3.32 4.23
C PRO A 131 -10.30 4.66 3.65
N HIS A 132 -9.79 5.58 4.48
CA HIS A 132 -9.23 6.85 4.02
C HIS A 132 -7.94 6.64 3.22
N MET A 133 -7.03 5.78 3.70
CA MET A 133 -5.80 5.44 2.97
C MET A 133 -6.12 4.77 1.63
N VAL A 134 -7.09 3.86 1.63
CA VAL A 134 -7.57 3.18 0.41
C VAL A 134 -8.14 4.19 -0.58
N SER A 135 -9.00 5.11 -0.13
CA SER A 135 -9.57 6.16 -0.96
C SER A 135 -8.49 7.05 -1.59
N ARG A 136 -7.46 7.43 -0.83
CA ARG A 136 -6.30 8.19 -1.35
C ARG A 136 -5.53 7.43 -2.43
N TRP A 137 -5.40 6.13 -2.29
CA TRP A 137 -4.71 5.28 -3.27
C TRP A 137 -5.55 5.09 -4.55
N LEU A 138 -6.83 4.73 -4.40
CA LEU A 138 -7.76 4.50 -5.52
C LEU A 138 -7.96 5.77 -6.36
N SER A 139 -8.16 6.92 -5.72
CA SER A 139 -8.36 8.21 -6.40
C SER A 139 -7.13 8.70 -7.19
N ARG A 140 -5.95 8.09 -6.99
CA ARG A 140 -4.69 8.45 -7.64
C ARG A 140 -4.16 7.36 -8.57
N GLY A 141 -5.06 6.52 -9.09
CA GLY A 141 -4.69 5.51 -10.08
C GLY A 141 -4.01 4.27 -9.49
N GLN A 142 -4.16 4.04 -8.18
CA GLN A 142 -3.85 2.77 -7.52
C GLN A 142 -2.44 2.22 -7.85
N ALA A 143 -1.46 3.12 -7.78
CA ALA A 143 -0.07 2.88 -8.15
C ALA A 143 0.54 1.68 -7.40
N LYS A 144 1.17 0.78 -8.16
CA LYS A 144 1.89 -0.40 -7.68
C LYS A 144 3.30 -0.38 -8.24
N ILE A 145 4.30 -0.65 -7.41
CA ILE A 145 5.70 -0.78 -7.85
C ILE A 145 6.19 -2.19 -7.54
N THR A 146 6.73 -2.86 -8.57
CA THR A 146 7.30 -4.20 -8.42
C THR A 146 8.80 -4.10 -8.21
N LEU A 147 9.28 -4.66 -7.11
CA LEU A 147 10.66 -4.63 -6.65
C LEU A 147 11.16 -6.05 -6.45
N LYS A 148 12.48 -6.21 -6.25
CA LYS A 148 13.09 -7.50 -5.93
C LYS A 148 13.95 -7.47 -4.68
N CYS A 149 13.89 -8.56 -3.92
CA CYS A 149 14.82 -8.90 -2.86
C CYS A 149 15.60 -10.18 -3.23
N PRO A 150 16.82 -10.36 -2.70
CA PRO A 150 17.64 -11.51 -3.07
C PRO A 150 17.07 -12.83 -2.51
N ASP A 151 16.55 -12.84 -1.29
CA ASP A 151 16.22 -14.06 -0.55
C ASP A 151 15.08 -13.86 0.49
N LYS A 152 14.75 -14.93 1.22
CA LYS A 152 13.76 -14.95 2.31
C LYS A 152 14.16 -14.06 3.48
N GLU A 153 15.42 -14.09 3.90
CA GLU A 153 15.91 -13.33 5.06
C GLU A 153 15.72 -11.83 4.83
N SER A 154 16.14 -11.35 3.65
CA SER A 154 15.91 -9.96 3.23
C SER A 154 14.43 -9.60 3.17
N MET A 155 13.56 -10.53 2.76
CA MET A 155 12.11 -10.31 2.75
C MET A 155 11.54 -10.19 4.17
N ASP A 156 12.00 -11.04 5.09
CA ASP A 156 11.56 -11.04 6.49
C ASP A 156 12.00 -9.74 7.21
N GLU A 157 13.20 -9.22 6.89
CA GLU A 157 13.65 -7.90 7.36
C GLU A 157 12.76 -6.76 6.86
N LEU A 158 12.42 -6.77 5.56
CA LEU A 158 11.51 -5.77 4.97
C LEU A 158 10.12 -5.83 5.61
N PHE A 159 9.62 -7.04 5.88
CA PHE A 159 8.35 -7.25 6.57
C PHE A 159 8.38 -6.69 7.99
N ALA A 160 9.40 -7.01 8.79
CA ALA A 160 9.57 -6.48 10.14
C ALA A 160 9.67 -4.95 10.16
N ASN A 161 10.42 -4.37 9.23
CA ASN A 161 10.55 -2.91 9.08
C ASN A 161 9.20 -2.25 8.70
N ALA A 162 8.40 -2.90 7.86
CA ALA A 162 7.07 -2.41 7.50
C ALA A 162 6.12 -2.41 8.70
N LEU A 163 6.09 -3.50 9.47
CA LEU A 163 5.30 -3.60 10.71
C LEU A 163 5.68 -2.51 11.70
N ALA A 164 6.98 -2.29 11.91
CA ALA A 164 7.50 -1.25 12.79
C ALA A 164 7.01 0.15 12.40
N LEU A 165 6.91 0.44 11.10
CA LEU A 165 6.47 1.72 10.55
C LEU A 165 4.93 1.84 10.42
N GLY A 166 4.17 0.83 10.87
CA GLY A 166 2.71 0.87 10.79
C GLY A 166 2.16 0.66 9.37
N ILE A 167 2.93 0.03 8.48
CA ILE A 167 2.50 -0.31 7.13
C ILE A 167 1.81 -1.67 7.15
N ASN A 168 0.56 -1.71 6.67
CA ASN A 168 -0.16 -2.95 6.37
C ASN A 168 0.62 -3.77 5.32
N CYS A 169 0.79 -5.07 5.56
CA CYS A 169 1.58 -5.94 4.69
C CYS A 169 1.05 -7.37 4.67
N TYR A 170 1.35 -8.09 3.60
CA TYR A 170 0.91 -9.47 3.41
C TYR A 170 1.98 -10.28 2.67
N VAL A 171 2.24 -11.51 3.10
CA VAL A 171 3.22 -12.41 2.48
C VAL A 171 2.49 -13.52 1.75
N VAL A 172 2.69 -13.60 0.43
CA VAL A 172 2.09 -14.66 -0.37
C VAL A 172 2.94 -15.91 -0.31
N HIS A 173 2.34 -17.01 0.12
CA HIS A 173 2.95 -18.32 0.12
C HIS A 173 2.51 -19.13 -1.11
N ASP A 174 3.45 -19.83 -1.75
CA ASP A 174 3.11 -20.70 -2.89
C ASP A 174 2.40 -21.96 -2.38
N ALA A 175 1.21 -22.24 -2.95
CA ALA A 175 0.42 -23.42 -2.59
C ALA A 175 1.01 -24.76 -3.09
N GLY A 176 2.28 -24.80 -3.48
CA GLY A 176 2.98 -26.05 -3.84
C GLY A 176 2.57 -26.69 -5.18
N ARG A 177 1.90 -25.96 -6.08
CA ARG A 177 1.48 -26.48 -7.40
C ARG A 177 2.56 -26.34 -8.49
N THR A 178 3.80 -26.05 -8.11
CA THR A 178 4.90 -25.75 -9.05
C THR A 178 6.25 -26.28 -8.54
N GLN A 179 7.34 -25.99 -9.28
CA GLN A 179 8.73 -26.37 -8.99
C GLN A 179 9.35 -25.73 -7.74
N ILE A 180 8.61 -24.88 -7.02
CA ILE A 180 9.05 -24.25 -5.77
C ILE A 180 8.50 -25.05 -4.60
N GLU A 181 9.29 -25.23 -3.55
CA GLU A 181 8.86 -25.93 -2.34
C GLU A 181 7.55 -25.34 -1.81
N ALA A 182 6.58 -26.23 -1.54
CA ALA A 182 5.28 -25.85 -1.02
C ALA A 182 5.43 -25.00 0.25
N GLY A 183 4.66 -23.92 0.37
CA GLY A 183 4.73 -23.01 1.50
C GLY A 183 5.87 -21.98 1.42
N SER A 184 6.62 -21.90 0.32
CA SER A 184 7.62 -20.85 0.15
C SER A 184 6.97 -19.46 0.06
N ALA A 185 7.41 -18.51 0.89
CA ALA A 185 7.08 -17.10 0.73
C ALA A 185 7.63 -16.59 -0.61
N THR A 186 6.78 -16.00 -1.46
CA THR A 186 7.12 -15.62 -2.84
C THR A 186 7.14 -14.11 -3.06
N VAL A 187 6.09 -13.43 -2.61
CA VAL A 187 5.89 -11.99 -2.82
C VAL A 187 5.42 -11.37 -1.52
N LEU A 188 6.08 -10.29 -1.10
CA LEU A 188 5.69 -9.44 0.00
C LEU A 188 4.94 -8.22 -0.57
N GLY A 189 3.66 -8.09 -0.24
CA GLY A 189 2.87 -6.90 -0.49
C GLY A 189 2.98 -5.91 0.66
N LEU A 190 3.19 -4.64 0.34
CA LEU A 190 3.31 -3.54 1.30
C LEU A 190 2.37 -2.40 0.92
N GLY A 191 1.58 -1.92 1.89
CA GLY A 191 0.65 -0.83 1.72
C GLY A 191 -0.75 -1.27 1.26
N PRO A 192 -1.57 -0.36 0.73
CA PRO A 192 -1.24 1.00 0.31
C PRO A 192 -0.74 1.90 1.46
N ALA A 193 0.32 2.66 1.23
CA ALA A 193 0.92 3.56 2.22
C ALA A 193 1.48 4.83 1.55
N PRO A 194 1.66 5.93 2.31
CA PRO A 194 2.31 7.13 1.79
C PRO A 194 3.71 6.80 1.29
N LYS A 195 4.05 7.27 0.08
CA LYS A 195 5.35 7.01 -0.58
C LYS A 195 6.53 7.29 0.35
N ALA A 196 6.48 8.39 1.09
CA ALA A 196 7.57 8.81 1.97
C ALA A 196 7.90 7.78 3.06
N ILE A 197 6.90 7.02 3.55
CA ILE A 197 7.11 5.96 4.55
C ILE A 197 7.42 4.62 3.87
N LEU A 198 6.77 4.35 2.74
CA LEU A 198 7.03 3.14 1.96
C LEU A 198 8.48 3.07 1.45
N ASP A 199 9.05 4.21 1.05
CA ASP A 199 10.44 4.33 0.59
C ASP A 199 11.47 4.11 1.73
N GLU A 200 11.12 4.32 3.00
CA GLU A 200 12.01 4.01 4.13
C GLU A 200 12.27 2.50 4.24
N VAL A 201 11.30 1.69 3.79
CA VAL A 201 11.43 0.22 3.71
C VAL A 201 12.04 -0.20 2.37
N THR A 202 11.58 0.41 1.28
CA THR A 202 11.80 -0.14 -0.08
C THR A 202 12.77 0.65 -0.95
N GLY A 203 13.25 1.81 -0.50
CA GLY A 203 14.02 2.75 -1.34
C GLY A 203 15.38 2.23 -1.80
N GLY A 204 15.96 1.26 -1.09
CA GLY A 204 17.20 0.60 -1.49
C GLY A 204 17.01 -0.57 -2.47
N LEU A 205 15.77 -1.00 -2.73
CA LEU A 205 15.48 -2.15 -3.57
C LEU A 205 15.52 -1.77 -5.05
N LYS A 206 15.88 -2.75 -5.88
CA LYS A 206 15.87 -2.61 -7.35
C LYS A 206 14.49 -2.98 -7.89
N LEU A 207 14.13 -2.39 -9.03
CA LEU A 207 12.99 -2.85 -9.83
C LEU A 207 13.19 -4.33 -10.22
N TYR A 208 12.09 -5.10 -10.22
CA TYR A 208 12.11 -6.53 -10.59
C TYR A 208 12.60 -6.72 -12.02
#